data_AF-C1N221-F1
#
_entry.id   AF-C1N221-F1
#
_cell.length_a   1.000
_cell.length_b   1.000
_cell.length_c   1.000
_cell.angle_alpha   90.00
_cell.angle_beta   90.00
_cell.angle_gamma   90.00
#
_symmetry.space_group_name_H-M   'P 1'
#
loop_
_entity.id
_entity.type
_entity.pdbx_description
1 polymer ?
#
loop_
_entity_poly.entity_id
_entity_poly.type
_entity_poly.pdbx_seq_one_letter_code
_entity_poly.pdbx_strand_id
1 'polypeptide(L)'
;LVRVDERRAVQWTILITGPEDTPYDCGAFLFDAFFPSSYPTSAPLVKFRTTGGGRVRFNPNLYKDGKVCLSLLGTWSGAKGETWDAASSTMLQVIVSIQSLILCAQPYFNEPGYERTIGTPEGDRQSSQYNAAIREHALRCAMIDQLKKPPAPFAEAIRAHF
;
A
#
# COMPACT_ATOMS: atom_id res chain seq x y z
N LEU A 1 -5.43 -1.22 -10.82
CA LEU A 1 -6.30 -2.25 -11.44
C LEU A 1 -6.94 -3.12 -10.35
N VAL A 2 -8.19 -3.56 -10.56
CA VAL A 2 -8.92 -4.42 -9.61
C VAL A 2 -9.40 -5.69 -10.33
N ARG A 3 -9.35 -6.83 -9.63
CA ARG A 3 -9.92 -8.11 -10.05
C ARG A 3 -10.72 -8.68 -8.89
N VAL A 4 -11.91 -9.19 -9.18
CA VAL A 4 -12.81 -9.83 -8.22
C VAL A 4 -12.77 -11.33 -8.48
N ASP A 5 -12.68 -12.13 -7.42
CA ASP A 5 -12.74 -13.60 -7.54
C ASP A 5 -14.12 -14.02 -8.06
N GLU A 6 -14.15 -14.79 -9.15
CA GLU A 6 -15.36 -15.20 -9.84
C GLU A 6 -16.28 -16.10 -8.99
N ARG A 7 -15.72 -16.80 -8.00
CA ARG A 7 -16.45 -17.70 -7.10
C ARG A 7 -16.80 -17.01 -5.79
N ARG A 8 -16.05 -15.98 -5.41
CA ARG A 8 -16.20 -15.26 -4.13
C ARG A 8 -16.08 -13.76 -4.38
N ALA A 9 -17.20 -13.11 -4.69
CA ALA A 9 -17.27 -11.65 -4.92
C ALA A 9 -16.74 -10.80 -3.74
N VAL A 10 -16.65 -11.39 -2.55
CA VAL A 10 -16.07 -10.79 -1.33
C VAL A 10 -14.54 -10.83 -1.26
N GLN A 11 -13.86 -11.35 -2.29
CA GLN A 11 -12.40 -11.41 -2.37
C GLN A 11 -11.92 -10.67 -3.61
N TRP A 12 -11.16 -9.60 -3.39
CA TRP A 12 -10.60 -8.78 -4.45
C TRP A 12 -9.08 -8.85 -4.40
N THR A 13 -8.45 -8.87 -5.56
CA THR A 13 -7.02 -8.57 -5.69
C THR A 13 -6.88 -7.23 -6.40
N ILE A 14 -5.99 -6.40 -5.88
CA ILE A 14 -5.80 -5.02 -6.31
C ILE A 14 -4.31 -4.86 -6.65
N LEU A 15 -4.06 -4.30 -7.83
CA LEU A 15 -2.73 -3.89 -8.27
C LEU A 15 -2.68 -2.37 -8.29
N ILE A 16 -1.76 -1.78 -7.51
CA ILE A 16 -1.49 -0.34 -7.48
C ILE A 16 -0.08 -0.13 -8.02
N THR A 17 0.05 0.73 -9.03
CA THR A 17 1.36 1.19 -9.50
C THR A 17 1.85 2.30 -8.59
N GLY A 18 3.14 2.29 -8.28
CA GLY A 18 3.77 3.34 -7.48
C GLY A 18 3.62 4.71 -8.15
N PRO A 19 3.22 5.76 -7.41
CA PRO A 19 3.14 7.11 -7.97
C PRO A 19 4.52 7.64 -8.41
N GLU A 20 4.52 8.48 -9.43
CA GLU A 20 5.71 9.24 -9.88
C GLU A 20 6.28 10.09 -8.74
N ASP A 21 7.58 10.38 -8.80
CA ASP A 21 8.31 11.18 -7.81
C ASP A 21 8.31 10.59 -6.37
N THR A 22 8.03 9.29 -6.24
CA THR A 22 8.09 8.56 -4.96
C THR A 22 9.15 7.45 -5.02
N PRO A 23 9.66 6.95 -3.88
CA PRO A 23 10.55 5.79 -3.91
C PRO A 23 9.85 4.50 -4.37
N TYR A 24 8.54 4.53 -4.61
CA TYR A 24 7.73 3.42 -5.11
C TYR A 24 7.55 3.44 -6.63
N ASP A 25 7.96 4.52 -7.29
CA ASP A 25 7.73 4.80 -8.70
C ASP A 25 8.00 3.58 -9.61
N CYS A 26 7.14 3.41 -10.61
CA CYS A 26 7.05 2.30 -11.54
C CYS A 26 6.75 0.92 -10.90
N GLY A 27 6.85 0.76 -9.58
CA GLY A 27 6.63 -0.53 -8.91
C GLY A 27 5.18 -1.02 -9.01
N ALA A 28 4.98 -2.33 -9.18
CA ALA A 28 3.69 -3.01 -9.19
C ALA A 28 3.40 -3.66 -7.80
N PHE A 29 2.54 -3.00 -7.02
CA PHE A 29 2.22 -3.39 -5.63
C PHE A 29 0.86 -4.10 -5.55
N LEU A 30 0.86 -5.31 -5.00
CA LEU A 30 -0.33 -6.15 -4.86
C LEU A 30 -0.91 -6.08 -3.45
N PHE A 31 -2.22 -6.00 -3.41
CA PHE A 31 -3.03 -6.05 -2.20
C PHE A 31 -4.16 -7.04 -2.39
N ASP A 32 -4.53 -7.75 -1.34
CA ASP A 32 -5.80 -8.49 -1.27
C ASP A 32 -6.77 -7.71 -0.38
N ALA A 33 -8.03 -7.65 -0.77
CA ALA A 33 -9.12 -7.12 0.05
C ALA A 33 -10.18 -8.20 0.27
N PHE A 34 -10.66 -8.31 1.50
CA PHE A 34 -11.71 -9.22 1.90
C PHE A 34 -12.86 -8.44 2.56
N PHE A 35 -14.08 -8.68 2.08
CA PHE A 35 -15.29 -8.06 2.60
C PHE A 35 -15.94 -9.04 3.59
N PRO A 36 -15.91 -8.75 4.91
CA PRO A 36 -16.53 -9.63 5.90
C PRO A 36 -18.05 -9.68 5.74
N SER A 37 -18.71 -10.67 6.35
CA SER A 37 -20.17 -10.77 6.35
C SER A 37 -20.88 -9.58 7.02
N SER A 38 -20.16 -8.82 7.85
CA SER A 38 -20.63 -7.57 8.46
C SER A 38 -20.41 -6.33 7.59
N TYR A 39 -19.84 -6.45 6.39
CA TYR A 39 -19.74 -5.33 5.47
C TYR A 39 -21.14 -4.90 4.99
N PRO A 40 -21.46 -3.59 4.91
CA PRO A 40 -20.57 -2.43 5.09
C PRO A 40 -20.50 -1.88 6.52
N THR A 41 -21.18 -2.48 7.51
CA THR A 41 -21.08 -2.04 8.91
C THR A 41 -19.64 -2.09 9.43
N SER A 42 -18.87 -3.12 9.04
CA SER A 42 -17.42 -3.18 9.26
C SER A 42 -16.64 -2.83 8.00
N ALA A 43 -15.45 -2.25 8.17
CA ALA A 43 -14.50 -1.99 7.09
C ALA A 43 -14.05 -3.29 6.39
N PRO A 44 -13.62 -3.22 5.10
CA PRO A 44 -12.97 -4.34 4.46
C PRO A 44 -11.62 -4.63 5.15
N LEU A 45 -11.18 -5.89 5.11
CA LEU A 45 -9.84 -6.28 5.55
C LEU A 45 -8.89 -6.20 4.36
N VAL A 46 -7.79 -5.46 4.49
CA VAL A 46 -6.80 -5.31 3.42
C VAL A 46 -5.45 -5.84 3.85
N LYS A 47 -4.82 -6.63 2.98
CA LYS A 47 -3.48 -7.19 3.20
C LYS A 47 -2.56 -6.85 2.05
N PHE A 48 -1.39 -6.29 2.37
CA PHE A 48 -0.32 -6.05 1.42
C PHE A 48 0.45 -7.33 1.12
N ARG A 49 0.66 -7.65 -0.16
CA ARG A 49 1.27 -8.91 -0.60
C ARG A 49 2.71 -8.76 -1.04
N THR A 50 3.09 -7.62 -1.61
CA THR A 50 4.43 -7.42 -2.19
C THR A 50 5.47 -7.15 -1.10
N THR A 51 5.61 -8.05 -0.13
CA THR A 51 6.48 -7.91 1.05
C THR A 51 7.86 -8.55 0.87
N GLY A 52 8.18 -9.01 -0.35
CA GLY A 52 9.36 -9.83 -0.59
C GLY A 52 9.36 -11.10 0.26
N GLY A 53 8.21 -11.77 0.39
CA GLY A 53 8.08 -12.98 1.21
C GLY A 53 8.31 -12.75 2.70
N GLY A 54 7.85 -11.61 3.24
CA GLY A 54 7.97 -11.29 4.66
C GLY A 54 9.26 -10.60 5.08
N ARG A 55 10.11 -10.20 4.11
CA ARG A 55 11.44 -9.62 4.38
C ARG A 55 11.44 -8.10 4.39
N VAL A 56 10.53 -7.47 3.66
CA VAL A 56 10.53 -6.02 3.44
C VAL A 56 9.35 -5.36 4.16
N ARG A 57 9.64 -4.35 4.99
CA ARG A 57 8.68 -3.35 5.44
C ARG A 57 8.75 -2.19 4.46
N PHE A 58 7.74 -2.02 3.62
CA PHE A 58 7.77 -1.04 2.52
C PHE A 58 7.48 0.40 2.97
N ASN A 59 6.75 0.55 4.07
CA ASN A 59 6.34 1.84 4.61
C ASN A 59 6.09 1.68 6.11
N PRO A 60 6.16 2.74 6.93
CA PRO A 60 5.69 2.67 8.31
C PRO A 60 4.29 2.06 8.48
N ASN A 61 3.43 2.26 7.48
CA ASN A 61 2.07 1.72 7.37
C ASN A 61 1.94 0.43 6.54
N LEU A 62 3.03 -0.11 5.96
CA LEU A 62 3.04 -1.39 5.21
C LEU A 62 4.05 -2.36 5.82
N TYR A 63 3.54 -3.22 6.68
CA TYR A 63 4.35 -4.13 7.49
C TYR A 63 4.82 -5.34 6.67
N LYS A 64 5.90 -5.97 7.13
CA LYS A 64 6.48 -7.15 6.49
C LYS A 64 5.53 -8.35 6.45
N ASP A 65 4.63 -8.46 7.42
CA ASP A 65 3.60 -9.51 7.48
C ASP A 65 2.37 -9.22 6.59
N GLY A 66 2.35 -8.06 5.94
CA GLY A 66 1.30 -7.59 5.07
C GLY A 66 0.25 -6.72 5.75
N LYS A 67 0.39 -6.38 7.04
CA LYS A 67 -0.54 -5.44 7.68
C LYS A 67 -0.47 -4.06 7.00
N VAL A 68 -1.65 -3.52 6.69
CA VAL A 68 -1.85 -2.16 6.17
C VAL A 68 -2.44 -1.31 7.30
N CYS A 69 -1.75 -0.23 7.67
CA CYS A 69 -2.25 0.74 8.66
C CYS A 69 -2.93 1.91 7.96
N LEU A 70 -4.25 2.02 8.11
CA LEU A 70 -5.04 3.13 7.60
C LEU A 70 -6.25 3.33 8.50
N SER A 71 -6.59 4.59 8.81
CA SER A 71 -7.73 4.92 9.69
C SER A 71 -9.06 4.41 9.13
N LEU A 72 -9.25 4.50 7.80
CA LEU A 72 -10.40 3.94 7.08
C LEU A 72 -10.53 2.41 7.22
N LEU A 73 -9.47 1.72 7.62
CA LEU A 73 -9.48 0.27 7.86
C LEU A 73 -9.57 -0.07 9.36
N GLY A 74 -9.64 0.93 10.23
CA GLY A 74 -9.58 0.75 11.69
C GLY A 74 -8.23 0.22 12.19
N THR A 75 -7.18 0.24 11.36
CA THR A 75 -5.85 -0.29 11.69
C THR A 75 -4.85 0.81 12.07
N TRP A 76 -5.31 2.06 12.10
CA TRP A 76 -4.56 3.25 12.50
C TRP A 76 -5.47 4.26 13.18
N SER A 77 -4.91 5.16 13.99
CA SER A 77 -5.65 6.27 14.58
C SER A 77 -6.07 7.27 13.51
N GLY A 78 -7.32 7.70 13.54
CA GLY A 78 -7.83 8.80 12.71
C GLY A 78 -8.69 9.74 13.54
N ALA A 79 -8.84 10.98 13.08
CA ALA A 79 -9.77 11.94 13.63
C ALA A 79 -11.22 11.59 13.27
N LYS A 80 -12.17 12.34 13.84
CA LYS A 80 -13.59 12.18 13.53
C LYS A 80 -13.83 12.41 12.03
N GLY A 81 -14.41 11.41 11.37
CA GLY A 81 -14.66 11.43 9.92
C GLY A 81 -13.54 10.82 9.07
N GLU A 82 -12.41 10.42 9.66
CA GLU A 82 -11.30 9.74 8.95
C GLU A 82 -11.33 8.21 9.12
N THR A 83 -12.22 7.71 9.97
CA THR A 83 -12.45 6.27 10.19
C THR A 83 -13.56 5.75 9.27
N TRP A 84 -13.62 4.43 9.09
CA TRP A 84 -14.69 3.80 8.31
C TRP A 84 -16.08 4.25 8.75
N ASP A 85 -16.88 4.69 7.78
CA ASP A 85 -18.28 5.03 7.93
C ASP A 85 -19.12 4.18 6.97
N ALA A 86 -20.02 3.36 7.51
CA ALA A 86 -20.78 2.39 6.74
C ALA A 86 -21.71 3.01 5.68
N ALA A 87 -22.07 4.29 5.84
CA ALA A 87 -22.99 4.99 4.96
C ALA A 87 -22.28 5.69 3.79
N SER A 88 -21.01 6.07 3.96
CA SER A 88 -20.29 6.92 3.01
C SER A 88 -18.93 6.40 2.56
N SER A 89 -18.32 5.47 3.30
CA SER A 89 -16.99 4.95 2.97
C SER A 89 -17.05 3.90 1.86
N THR A 90 -16.01 3.90 1.01
CA THR A 90 -15.92 3.05 -0.18
C THR A 90 -14.54 2.42 -0.30
N MET A 91 -14.47 1.29 -1.01
CA MET A 91 -13.17 0.69 -1.35
C MET A 91 -12.32 1.60 -2.24
N LEU A 92 -12.95 2.47 -3.04
CA LEU A 92 -12.23 3.47 -3.83
C LEU A 92 -11.46 4.45 -2.92
N GLN A 93 -12.10 4.96 -1.86
CA GLN A 93 -11.42 5.83 -0.90
C GLN A 93 -10.23 5.12 -0.24
N VAL A 94 -10.36 3.84 0.12
CA VAL A 94 -9.24 3.05 0.66
C VAL A 94 -8.08 2.98 -0.34
N ILE A 95 -8.34 2.66 -1.61
CA ILE A 95 -7.31 2.57 -2.65
C ILE A 95 -6.62 3.92 -2.86
N VAL A 96 -7.40 5.00 -2.97
CA VAL A 96 -6.86 6.36 -3.13
C VAL A 96 -6.04 6.77 -1.91
N SER A 97 -6.50 6.48 -0.70
CA SER A 97 -5.74 6.75 0.53
C SER A 97 -4.41 5.99 0.58
N ILE A 98 -4.35 4.74 0.11
CA ILE A 98 -3.07 4.01 -0.01
C ILE A 98 -2.14 4.75 -0.98
N GLN A 99 -2.62 5.18 -2.14
CA GLN A 99 -1.80 5.91 -3.11
C GLN A 99 -1.32 7.26 -2.56
N SER A 100 -2.20 8.03 -1.92
CA SER A 100 -1.89 9.40 -1.48
C SER A 100 -1.14 9.48 -0.17
N LEU A 101 -1.45 8.62 0.81
CA LEU A 101 -0.93 8.73 2.17
C LEU A 101 0.23 7.77 2.45
N ILE A 102 0.23 6.60 1.80
CA ILE A 102 1.19 5.54 2.08
C ILE A 102 2.29 5.52 1.01
N LEU A 103 1.92 5.48 -0.27
CA LEU A 103 2.90 5.48 -1.36
C LEU A 103 3.37 6.89 -1.71
N CYS A 104 3.79 7.67 -0.69
CA CYS A 104 4.16 9.08 -0.81
C CYS A 104 5.68 9.29 -1.05
N ALA A 105 6.10 10.54 -1.29
CA ALA A 105 7.48 10.88 -1.63
C ALA A 105 8.48 10.74 -0.46
N GLN A 106 8.04 10.94 0.78
CA GLN A 106 8.90 10.88 1.97
C GLN A 106 8.31 9.96 3.05
N PRO A 107 8.19 8.65 2.77
CA PRO A 107 7.52 7.69 3.64
C PRO A 107 8.17 7.50 5.01
N TYR A 108 9.43 7.90 5.18
CA TYR A 108 10.09 7.93 6.49
C TYR A 108 9.27 8.71 7.54
N PHE A 109 8.64 9.81 7.14
CA PHE A 109 7.86 10.66 8.05
C PHE A 109 6.45 10.12 8.35
N ASN A 110 6.05 8.99 7.77
CA ASN A 110 4.81 8.31 8.16
C ASN A 110 4.94 7.61 9.53
N GLU A 111 6.15 7.48 10.07
CA GLU A 111 6.36 6.94 11.41
C GLU A 111 5.98 8.01 12.47
N PRO A 112 5.14 7.69 13.47
CA PRO A 112 4.73 8.66 14.48
C PRO A 112 5.90 9.33 15.20
N GLY A 113 5.82 10.65 15.29
CA GLY A 113 6.82 11.49 15.95
C GLY A 113 8.04 11.77 15.09
N TYR A 114 8.11 11.32 13.84
CA TYR A 114 9.22 11.66 12.93
C TYR A 114 8.94 12.96 12.19
N GLU A 115 7.69 13.39 12.09
CA GLU A 115 7.24 14.65 11.50
C GLU A 115 7.93 15.88 12.13
N ARG A 116 8.30 15.80 13.42
CA ARG A 116 9.05 16.87 14.12
C ARG A 116 10.44 17.14 13.56
N THR A 117 10.97 16.24 12.72
CA THR A 117 12.29 16.36 12.11
C THR A 117 12.24 16.83 10.65
N ILE A 118 11.05 17.05 10.10
CA ILE A 118 10.87 17.57 8.74
C ILE A 118 11.58 18.93 8.61
N GLY A 119 12.34 19.09 7.53
CA GLY A 119 13.10 20.32 7.23
C GLY A 119 14.37 20.49 8.06
N THR A 120 14.73 19.50 8.88
CA THR A 120 16.03 19.47 9.57
C THR A 120 17.04 18.67 8.74
N PRO A 121 18.34 19.02 8.77
CA PRO A 121 19.37 18.27 8.05
C PRO A 121 19.40 16.77 8.42
N GLU A 122 19.11 16.44 9.67
CA GLU A 122 19.05 15.04 10.12
C GLU A 122 17.82 14.32 9.55
N GLY A 123 16.64 14.93 9.62
CA GLY A 123 15.42 14.36 9.03
C GLY A 123 15.55 14.13 7.53
N ASP A 124 16.13 15.09 6.81
CA ASP A 124 16.36 15.00 5.37
C ASP A 124 17.33 13.87 5.02
N ARG A 125 18.41 13.72 5.81
CA ARG A 125 19.38 12.63 5.65
C ARG A 125 18.73 11.26 5.88
N GLN A 126 17.96 11.10 6.95
CA GLN A 126 17.28 9.85 7.28
C GLN A 126 16.21 9.49 6.25
N SER A 127 15.40 10.47 5.84
CA SER A 127 14.39 10.30 4.79
C SER A 127 15.01 9.89 3.46
N SER A 128 16.14 10.50 3.09
CA SER A 128 16.88 10.14 1.87
C SER A 128 17.43 8.72 1.91
N GLN A 129 18.00 8.29 3.05
CA GLN A 129 18.48 6.93 3.25
C GLN A 129 17.34 5.91 3.19
N TYR A 130 16.21 6.22 3.83
CA TYR A 130 15.00 5.39 3.79
C TYR A 130 14.49 5.26 2.34
N ASN A 131 14.41 6.36 1.59
CA ASN A 131 13.99 6.35 0.20
C ASN A 131 14.90 5.52 -0.70
N ALA A 132 16.23 5.58 -0.50
CA ALA A 132 17.17 4.75 -1.24
C ALA A 132 16.91 3.25 -1.01
N ALA A 133 16.68 2.84 0.23
CA ALA A 133 16.34 1.45 0.56
C ALA A 133 15.00 1.01 -0.05
N ILE A 134 13.96 1.86 0.01
CA ILE A 134 12.66 1.54 -0.60
C ILE A 134 12.77 1.41 -2.12
N ARG A 135 13.55 2.26 -2.81
CA ARG A 135 13.77 2.13 -4.26
C ARG A 135 14.42 0.79 -4.62
N GLU A 136 15.45 0.38 -3.87
CA GLU A 136 16.09 -0.93 -4.06
C GLU A 136 15.09 -2.08 -3.86
N HIS A 137 14.25 -1.99 -2.82
CA HIS A 137 13.23 -2.98 -2.54
C HIS A 137 12.11 -3.00 -3.58
N ALA A 138 11.66 -1.84 -4.06
CA ALA A 138 10.65 -1.71 -5.12
C ALA A 138 11.16 -2.32 -6.42
N LEU A 139 12.40 -2.00 -6.83
CA LEU A 139 13.04 -2.60 -7.99
C LEU A 139 13.05 -4.13 -7.92
N ARG A 140 13.43 -4.70 -6.77
CA ARG A 140 13.49 -6.16 -6.60
C ARG A 140 12.10 -6.79 -6.52
N CYS A 141 11.27 -6.34 -5.59
CA CYS A 141 10.04 -7.06 -5.21
C CYS A 141 8.82 -6.61 -6.03
N ALA A 142 8.74 -5.33 -6.39
CA ALA A 142 7.60 -4.75 -7.09
C ALA A 142 7.83 -4.64 -8.60
N MET A 143 9.05 -4.83 -9.11
CA MET A 143 9.32 -4.85 -10.55
C MET A 143 9.86 -6.21 -11.00
N ILE A 144 11.08 -6.59 -10.58
CA ILE A 144 11.75 -7.81 -11.05
C ILE A 144 10.95 -9.07 -10.69
N ASP A 145 10.53 -9.22 -9.43
CA ASP A 145 9.76 -10.39 -9.00
C ASP A 145 8.39 -10.46 -9.69
N GLN A 146 7.75 -9.31 -9.95
CA GLN A 146 6.48 -9.24 -10.68
C GLN A 146 6.65 -9.64 -12.15
N LEU A 147 7.76 -9.26 -12.79
CA LEU A 147 8.06 -9.68 -14.17
C LEU A 147 8.41 -11.16 -14.25
N LYS A 148 9.16 -11.69 -13.28
CA LYS A 148 9.55 -13.11 -13.23
C LYS A 148 8.36 -14.02 -12.92
N LYS A 149 7.47 -13.61 -12.02
CA LYS A 149 6.32 -14.40 -11.57
C LYS A 149 5.08 -13.52 -11.45
N PRO A 150 4.52 -13.05 -12.57
CA PRO A 150 3.36 -12.17 -12.52
C PRO A 150 2.14 -12.92 -11.98
N PRO A 151 1.33 -12.31 -11.09
CA PRO A 151 0.03 -12.86 -10.73
C PRO A 151 -0.85 -13.02 -11.96
N ALA A 152 -1.43 -14.21 -12.14
CA ALA A 152 -2.19 -14.56 -13.35
C ALA A 152 -3.25 -13.50 -13.75
N PRO A 153 -4.06 -12.92 -12.82
CA PRO A 153 -5.08 -11.93 -13.19
C PRO A 153 -4.54 -10.60 -13.72
N PHE A 154 -3.24 -10.32 -13.53
CA PHE A 154 -2.59 -9.07 -13.95
C PHE A 154 -1.37 -9.29 -14.84
N ALA A 155 -1.13 -10.51 -15.34
CA ALA A 155 0.12 -10.81 -16.03
C ALA A 155 0.32 -9.99 -17.31
N GLU A 156 -0.75 -9.74 -18.07
CA GLU A 156 -0.69 -8.86 -19.25
C GLU A 156 -0.49 -7.40 -18.85
N ALA A 157 -1.21 -6.93 -17.82
CA ALA A 157 -1.07 -5.56 -17.34
C ALA A 157 0.34 -5.25 -16.83
N ILE A 158 0.95 -6.19 -16.10
CA ILE A 158 2.34 -6.07 -15.61
C ILE A 158 3.32 -6.05 -16.79
N ARG A 159 3.12 -6.89 -17.80
CA ARG A 159 3.97 -6.91 -19.02
C ARG A 159 3.81 -5.68 -19.90
N ALA A 160 2.64 -5.04 -19.88
CA ALA A 160 2.40 -3.81 -20.65
C ALA A 160 2.89 -2.54 -19.90
N HIS A 161 2.94 -2.60 -18.58
CA HIS A 161 3.39 -1.51 -17.72
C HIS A 161 4.91 -1.32 -17.72
N PHE A 162 5.67 -2.42 -17.79
CA PHE A 162 7.13 -2.43 -17.83
C PHE A 162 7.66 -2.63 -19.25
#